data_AF-A0A2B4SRC6-F1
#
_entry.id   AF-A0A2B4SRC6-F1
#
_cell.length_a   1.000
_cell.length_b   1.000
_cell.length_c   1.000
_cell.angle_alpha   90.00
_cell.angle_beta   90.00
_cell.angle_gamma   90.00
#
_symmetry.space_group_name_H-M   'P 1'
#
loop_
_entity.id
_entity.type
_entity.pdbx_description
1 polymer ?
#
loop_
_entity_poly.entity_id
_entity_poly.type
_entity_poly.pdbx_seq_one_letter_code
_entity_poly.pdbx_strand_id
1 'polypeptide(L)'
;MITRFIVFTVLLSNIAIAAVLDQEPPVFTYCPKDINIDDITNTVIRVNWDRPLAKDNSGAPSSIQCNRVSGEEYSVPGSYQVFCEAKDQAGNKAECTFQLVLKNSVASKSDDHAHAQIEPLEPLEWNGHYNWERLITERVISG
;
A
#
# COMPACT_ATOMS: atom_id res chain seq x y z
N MET A 1 -30.53 81.33 27.73
CA MET A 1 -29.25 81.16 27.00
C MET A 1 -28.85 79.69 27.15
N ILE A 2 -29.19 78.84 26.17
CA ILE A 2 -29.04 77.38 26.26
C ILE A 2 -27.92 76.99 25.30
N THR A 3 -26.73 76.74 25.81
CA THR A 3 -25.59 76.31 24.99
C THR A 3 -25.69 74.81 24.78
N ARG A 4 -26.14 74.40 23.59
CA ARG A 4 -26.14 73.02 23.12
C ARG A 4 -24.68 72.57 22.96
N PHE A 5 -24.21 71.69 23.83
CA PHE A 5 -22.98 70.93 23.58
C PHE A 5 -23.28 69.81 22.59
N ILE A 6 -22.74 69.98 21.39
CA ILE A 6 -22.81 69.03 20.29
C ILE A 6 -22.15 67.73 20.76
N VAL A 7 -22.94 66.65 20.73
CA VAL A 7 -22.50 65.28 21.00
C VAL A 7 -21.55 64.87 19.87
N PHE A 8 -20.24 64.87 20.12
CA PHE A 8 -19.30 64.16 19.26
C PHE A 8 -19.30 62.69 19.68
N THR A 9 -20.26 61.92 19.16
CA THR A 9 -20.13 60.47 19.12
C THR A 9 -18.92 60.16 18.24
N VAL A 10 -17.83 59.70 18.84
CA VAL A 10 -16.77 59.00 18.09
C VAL A 10 -17.46 57.78 17.50
N LEU A 11 -17.72 57.79 16.19
CA LEU A 11 -18.07 56.59 15.45
C LEU A 11 -16.86 55.67 15.59
N LEU A 12 -16.91 54.76 16.57
CA LEU A 12 -16.00 53.63 16.61
C LEU A 12 -16.20 52.92 15.28
N SER A 13 -15.29 53.17 14.35
CA SER A 13 -15.23 52.50 13.07
C SER A 13 -15.34 51.01 13.35
N ASN A 14 -16.43 50.40 12.89
CA ASN A 14 -16.55 48.96 12.80
C ASN A 14 -15.52 48.50 11.75
N ILE A 15 -14.26 48.38 12.18
CA ILE A 15 -13.23 47.73 11.41
C ILE A 15 -13.53 46.24 11.57
N ALA A 16 -14.35 45.71 10.67
CA ALA A 16 -14.39 44.28 10.44
C ALA A 16 -13.05 43.90 9.81
N ILE A 17 -12.14 43.34 10.60
CA ILE A 17 -10.93 42.68 10.08
C ILE A 17 -11.44 41.46 9.32
N ALA A 18 -11.57 41.59 8.00
CA ALA A 18 -11.78 40.44 7.13
C ALA A 18 -10.45 39.68 7.07
N ALA A 19 -10.28 38.70 7.96
CA ALA A 19 -9.22 37.71 7.78
C ALA A 19 -9.53 36.93 6.50
N VAL A 20 -8.65 37.02 5.51
CA VAL A 20 -8.74 36.18 4.32
C VAL A 20 -8.40 34.76 4.77
N LEU A 21 -9.44 33.96 5.03
CA LEU A 21 -9.30 32.56 5.38
C LEU A 21 -9.01 31.78 4.10
N ASP A 22 -7.91 31.05 4.10
CA ASP A 22 -7.59 30.13 3.02
C ASP A 22 -8.51 28.91 3.08
N GLN A 23 -9.08 28.56 1.93
CA GLN A 23 -10.02 27.45 1.75
C GLN A 23 -9.54 26.47 0.67
N GLU A 24 -8.40 26.75 0.04
CA GLU A 24 -7.87 25.89 -1.01
C GLU A 24 -7.04 24.78 -0.37
N PRO A 25 -7.28 23.50 -0.72
CA PRO A 25 -6.45 22.42 -0.22
C PRO A 25 -5.08 22.37 -0.91
N PRO A 26 -4.07 21.80 -0.23
CA PRO A 26 -2.77 21.58 -0.84
C PRO A 26 -2.88 20.59 -2.01
N VAL A 27 -1.98 20.68 -2.97
CA VAL A 27 -1.91 19.81 -4.14
C VAL A 27 -0.64 18.96 -4.09
N PHE A 28 -0.79 17.64 -4.22
CA PHE A 28 0.35 16.74 -4.40
C PHE A 28 1.02 16.98 -5.76
N THR A 29 2.22 17.56 -5.73
CA THR A 29 3.09 17.70 -6.91
C THR A 29 3.81 16.40 -7.25
N TYR A 30 3.97 15.51 -6.26
CA TYR A 30 4.48 14.17 -6.46
C TYR A 30 3.80 13.20 -5.50
N CYS A 31 3.25 12.13 -6.06
CA CYS A 31 2.68 10.99 -5.35
C CYS A 31 3.37 9.74 -5.92
N PRO A 32 3.93 8.85 -5.08
CA PRO A 32 4.51 7.60 -5.55
C PRO A 32 3.49 6.79 -6.35
N LYS A 33 3.97 6.05 -7.35
CA LYS A 33 3.14 5.11 -8.12
C LYS A 33 3.06 3.77 -7.40
N ASP A 34 2.11 2.95 -7.82
CA ASP A 34 2.00 1.57 -7.37
C ASP A 34 3.31 0.79 -7.62
N ILE A 35 3.69 -0.02 -6.64
CA ILE A 35 4.91 -0.82 -6.66
C ILE A 35 4.50 -2.28 -6.66
N ASN A 36 4.91 -2.99 -7.70
CA ASN A 36 4.71 -4.43 -7.83
C ASN A 36 6.09 -5.10 -7.80
N ILE A 37 6.29 -6.01 -6.86
CA ILE A 37 7.51 -6.82 -6.77
C ILE A 37 7.06 -8.28 -6.80
N ASP A 38 7.43 -8.96 -7.88
CA ASP A 38 7.14 -10.38 -8.08
C ASP A 38 8.39 -11.22 -7.77
N ASP A 39 8.23 -12.54 -7.79
CA ASP A 39 9.30 -13.52 -7.62
C ASP A 39 10.12 -13.41 -6.32
N ILE A 40 9.52 -12.88 -5.25
CA ILE A 40 10.20 -12.74 -3.97
C ILE A 40 10.34 -14.11 -3.29
N THR A 41 11.56 -14.48 -2.91
CA THR A 41 11.86 -15.73 -2.19
C THR A 41 11.76 -15.60 -0.68
N ASN A 42 11.90 -14.38 -0.16
CA ASN A 42 11.87 -14.10 1.28
C ASN A 42 10.43 -13.92 1.76
N THR A 43 10.15 -14.30 3.01
CA THR A 43 8.83 -14.10 3.64
C THR A 43 8.61 -12.66 4.11
N VAL A 44 9.69 -11.87 4.22
CA VAL A 44 9.67 -10.44 4.59
C VAL A 44 10.74 -9.71 3.79
N ILE A 45 10.40 -8.53 3.25
CA ILE A 45 11.34 -7.65 2.55
C ILE A 45 11.17 -6.19 2.96
N ARG A 46 12.21 -5.38 2.78
CA ARG A 46 12.13 -3.91 2.88
C ARG A 46 11.77 -3.30 1.56
N VAL A 47 10.79 -2.39 1.57
CA VAL A 47 10.34 -1.69 0.37
C VAL A 47 10.59 -0.19 0.54
N ASN A 48 11.27 0.43 -0.42
CA ASN A 48 11.60 1.85 -0.42
C ASN A 48 10.85 2.56 -1.55
N TRP A 49 10.39 3.77 -1.28
CA TRP A 49 9.82 4.71 -2.24
C TRP A 49 10.18 6.15 -1.86
N ASP A 50 10.09 7.05 -2.84
CA ASP A 50 10.36 8.47 -2.63
C ASP A 50 9.25 9.13 -1.81
N ARG A 51 9.63 10.11 -0.98
CA ARG A 51 8.67 10.85 -0.15
C ARG A 51 7.68 11.64 -1.02
N PRO A 52 6.36 11.60 -0.74
CA PRO A 52 5.39 12.46 -1.42
C PRO A 52 5.70 13.95 -1.23
N LEU A 53 5.34 14.77 -2.22
CA LEU A 53 5.53 16.22 -2.19
C LEU A 53 4.21 16.93 -2.45
N ALA A 54 3.85 17.87 -1.58
CA ALA A 54 2.67 18.71 -1.70
C ALA A 54 3.06 20.19 -1.69
N LYS A 55 2.28 21.02 -2.39
CA LYS A 55 2.39 22.48 -2.42
C LYS A 55 1.02 23.10 -2.25
N ASP A 56 1.00 24.30 -1.70
CA ASP A 56 -0.21 25.04 -1.44
C ASP A 56 -0.15 26.44 -2.07
N ASN A 57 -1.30 27.02 -2.40
CA ASN A 57 -1.40 28.36 -2.99
C ASN A 57 -1.01 29.47 -1.99
N SER A 58 -1.15 29.24 -0.68
CA SER A 58 -0.73 30.20 0.36
C SER A 58 0.78 30.41 0.41
N GLY A 59 1.57 29.50 -0.18
CA GLY A 59 3.02 29.48 -0.10
C GLY A 59 3.58 28.98 1.25
N ALA A 60 2.71 28.68 2.23
CA ALA A 60 3.10 28.03 3.46
C ALA A 60 3.39 26.54 3.22
N PRO A 61 4.32 25.93 3.98
CA PRO A 61 4.61 24.51 3.84
C PRO A 61 3.46 23.65 4.36
N SER A 62 3.01 22.68 3.56
CA SER A 62 2.04 21.67 3.98
C SER A 62 2.72 20.54 4.77
N SER A 63 2.06 20.05 5.82
CA SER A 63 2.49 18.86 6.56
C SER A 63 1.99 17.60 5.84
N ILE A 64 2.83 16.56 5.69
CA ILE A 64 2.44 15.29 5.06
C ILE A 64 2.63 14.16 6.05
N GLN A 65 1.60 13.34 6.25
CA GLN A 65 1.63 12.15 7.09
C GLN A 65 1.12 10.95 6.31
N CYS A 66 1.80 9.80 6.43
CA CYS A 66 1.40 8.56 5.78
C CYS A 66 1.17 7.46 6.81
N ASN A 67 0.27 6.52 6.51
CA ASN A 67 0.01 5.35 7.35
C ASN A 67 1.16 4.32 7.36
N ARG A 68 2.10 4.45 6.42
CA ARG A 68 3.22 3.55 6.16
C ARG A 68 4.45 4.35 5.77
N VAL A 69 5.63 3.88 6.16
CA VAL A 69 6.90 4.60 5.95
C VAL A 69 7.78 3.85 4.96
N SER A 70 8.43 4.62 4.08
CA SER A 70 9.43 4.10 3.16
C SER A 70 10.58 3.44 3.94
N GLY A 71 10.97 2.24 3.53
CA GLY A 71 12.02 1.44 4.18
C GLY A 71 11.52 0.47 5.25
N GLU A 72 10.21 0.44 5.53
CA GLU A 72 9.61 -0.57 6.42
C GLU A 72 9.64 -1.98 5.82
N GLU A 73 9.49 -2.97 6.71
CA GLU A 73 9.42 -4.38 6.37
C GLU A 73 7.98 -4.84 6.12
N TYR A 74 7.79 -5.62 5.06
CA TYR A 74 6.50 -6.10 4.59
C TYR A 74 6.54 -7.61 4.42
N SER A 75 5.50 -8.30 4.89
CA SER A 75 5.32 -9.74 4.66
C SER A 75 5.01 -10.04 3.20
N VAL A 76 5.39 -11.24 2.77
CA VAL A 76 5.23 -11.72 1.41
C VAL A 76 4.58 -13.12 1.44
N PRO A 77 3.55 -13.39 0.61
CA PRO A 77 2.88 -12.45 -0.29
C PRO A 77 1.98 -11.47 0.47
N GLY A 78 1.73 -10.30 -0.11
CA GLY A 78 0.92 -9.27 0.55
C GLY A 78 0.53 -8.11 -0.37
N SER A 79 -0.57 -7.44 -0.01
CA SER A 79 -1.04 -6.22 -0.68
C SER A 79 -1.26 -5.14 0.38
N TYR A 80 -0.53 -4.03 0.27
CA TYR A 80 -0.51 -2.96 1.27
C TYR A 80 -0.84 -1.62 0.64
N GLN A 81 -1.95 -1.01 1.06
CA GLN A 81 -2.30 0.34 0.66
C GLN A 81 -1.50 1.35 1.50
N VAL A 82 -0.79 2.24 0.82
CA VAL A 82 -0.17 3.41 1.42
C VAL A 82 -1.09 4.61 1.18
N PHE A 83 -1.50 5.25 2.27
CA PHE A 83 -2.35 6.43 2.29
C PHE A 83 -1.59 7.57 2.96
N CYS A 84 -1.47 8.68 2.25
CA CYS A 84 -0.82 9.91 2.70
C CYS A 84 -1.79 11.08 2.67
N GLU A 85 -1.89 11.81 3.78
CA GLU A 85 -2.66 13.05 3.91
C GLU A 85 -1.70 14.25 3.98
N ALA A 86 -1.91 15.23 3.12
CA ALA A 86 -1.30 16.55 3.23
C ALA A 86 -2.29 17.51 3.91
N LYS A 87 -1.82 18.29 4.88
CA LYS A 87 -2.60 19.29 5.60
C LYS A 87 -1.86 20.63 5.65
N ASP A 88 -2.53 21.70 5.26
CA ASP A 88 -2.02 23.07 5.30
C ASP A 88 -2.19 23.70 6.71
N GLN A 89 -1.91 25.01 6.82
CA GLN A 89 -2.06 25.75 8.08
C GLN A 89 -3.51 26.17 8.38
N ALA A 90 -4.35 26.31 7.35
CA ALA A 90 -5.77 26.63 7.47
C ALA A 90 -6.63 25.42 7.85
N GLY A 91 -6.06 24.22 7.77
CA GLY A 91 -6.70 22.95 8.05
C GLY A 91 -7.26 22.23 6.83
N ASN A 92 -7.07 22.74 5.62
CA ASN A 92 -7.48 22.06 4.40
C ASN A 92 -6.57 20.85 4.13
N LYS A 93 -7.14 19.85 3.47
CA LYS A 93 -6.55 18.52 3.33
C LYS A 93 -6.58 18.04 1.89
N ALA A 94 -5.57 17.27 1.53
CA ALA A 94 -5.54 16.49 0.30
C ALA A 94 -4.94 15.11 0.55
N GLU A 95 -5.23 14.18 -0.35
CA GLU A 95 -4.88 12.76 -0.20
C GLU A 95 -4.08 12.25 -1.41
N CYS A 96 -3.14 11.35 -1.14
CA CYS A 96 -2.35 10.62 -2.13
C CYS A 96 -2.31 9.16 -1.71
N THR A 97 -2.64 8.25 -2.62
CA THR A 97 -2.68 6.81 -2.35
C THR A 97 -1.96 6.02 -3.43
N PHE A 98 -1.31 4.94 -3.03
CA PHE A 98 -0.71 3.97 -3.93
C PHE A 98 -0.64 2.58 -3.28
N GLN A 99 -0.47 1.56 -4.12
CA GLN A 99 -0.52 0.16 -3.74
C GLN A 99 0.87 -0.47 -3.77
N LEU A 100 1.21 -1.25 -2.74
CA LEU A 100 2.33 -2.19 -2.74
C LEU A 100 1.78 -3.60 -2.93
N VAL A 101 2.22 -4.31 -3.98
CA VAL A 101 1.85 -5.71 -4.21
C VAL A 101 3.12 -6.55 -4.26
N LEU A 102 3.22 -7.50 -3.33
CA LEU A 102 4.36 -8.39 -3.17
C LEU A 102 3.91 -9.82 -3.44
N LYS A 103 4.48 -10.45 -4.47
CA LYS A 103 4.18 -11.85 -4.81
C LYS A 103 5.42 -12.72 -4.65
N ASN A 104 5.20 -13.95 -4.19
CA ASN A 104 6.25 -14.95 -4.15
C ASN A 104 6.41 -15.63 -5.52
N SER A 105 7.57 -16.23 -5.75
CA SER A 105 7.89 -16.98 -6.97
C SER A 105 7.14 -18.31 -7.11
N VAL A 106 6.31 -18.69 -6.12
CA VAL A 106 5.63 -19.99 -6.04
C VAL A 106 4.09 -19.90 -6.10
N ALA A 107 3.48 -18.71 -6.10
CA ALA A 107 2.03 -18.59 -6.28
C ALA A 107 1.54 -18.81 -7.73
N SER A 108 2.45 -18.98 -8.70
CA SER A 108 2.12 -19.22 -10.12
C SER A 108 2.47 -20.62 -10.61
N LYS A 109 2.94 -21.51 -9.74
CA LYS A 109 2.98 -22.94 -10.03
C LYS A 109 1.98 -23.61 -9.10
N SER A 110 0.70 -23.52 -9.45
CA SER A 110 -0.21 -24.57 -9.02
C SER A 110 0.41 -25.88 -9.48
N ASP A 111 0.60 -26.80 -8.54
CA ASP A 111 1.00 -28.15 -8.84
C ASP A 111 0.02 -28.74 -9.85
N ASP A 112 0.38 -28.71 -11.13
CA ASP A 112 -0.14 -29.65 -12.11
C ASP A 112 0.39 -31.03 -11.71
N HIS A 113 -0.14 -31.58 -10.62
CA HIS A 113 -0.34 -33.01 -10.55
C HIS A 113 -1.31 -33.35 -11.68
N ALA A 114 -0.77 -33.50 -12.89
CA ALA A 114 -1.39 -34.27 -13.92
C ALA A 114 -1.79 -35.60 -13.28
N HIS A 115 -3.07 -35.77 -12.99
CA HIS A 115 -3.62 -37.05 -12.66
C HIS A 115 -3.48 -37.87 -13.94
N ALA A 116 -2.40 -38.64 -14.04
CA ALA A 116 -2.31 -39.67 -15.06
C ALA A 116 -3.55 -40.55 -14.84
N GLN A 117 -4.47 -40.52 -15.81
CA GLN A 117 -5.57 -41.46 -15.85
C GLN A 117 -4.93 -42.83 -16.06
N ILE A 118 -4.77 -43.59 -14.98
CA ILE A 118 -4.50 -45.01 -15.08
C ILE A 118 -5.83 -45.61 -15.52
N GLU A 119 -5.92 -46.03 -16.78
CA GLU A 119 -7.02 -46.87 -17.25
C GLU A 119 -7.15 -48.09 -16.32
N PRO A 120 -8.36 -48.51 -15.94
CA PRO A 120 -8.53 -49.66 -15.06
C PRO A 120 -7.91 -50.90 -15.71
N LEU A 121 -6.81 -51.39 -15.14
CA LEU A 121 -6.35 -52.74 -15.44
C LEU A 121 -7.45 -53.70 -14.97
N GLU A 122 -7.90 -54.57 -15.88
CA GLU A 122 -8.87 -55.63 -15.58
C GLU A 122 -8.44 -56.41 -14.31
N PRO A 123 -9.37 -56.91 -13.48
CA PRO A 123 -9.00 -57.49 -12.20
C PRO A 123 -8.18 -58.77 -12.39
N LEU A 124 -6.89 -58.73 -12.03
CA LEU A 124 -6.10 -59.94 -11.86
C LEU A 124 -6.59 -60.68 -10.61
N GLU A 125 -7.10 -61.89 -10.80
CA GLU A 125 -7.52 -62.80 -9.73
C GLU A 125 -6.41 -62.96 -8.67
N TRP A 126 -6.77 -62.72 -7.41
CA TRP A 126 -5.85 -62.78 -6.28
C TRP A 126 -5.64 -64.23 -5.84
N ASN A 127 -4.51 -64.83 -6.20
CA ASN A 127 -4.08 -66.14 -5.68
C ASN A 127 -3.08 -65.91 -4.53
N GLY A 128 -3.61 -65.75 -3.32
CA GLY A 128 -2.88 -65.33 -2.13
C GLY A 128 -1.67 -66.17 -1.74
N HIS A 129 -0.47 -65.72 -2.10
CA HIS A 129 0.80 -66.16 -1.52
C HIS A 129 1.72 -64.92 -1.36
N TYR A 130 1.82 -64.36 -0.16
CA TYR A 130 2.77 -63.27 0.12
C TYR A 130 4.16 -63.84 0.43
N ASN A 131 5.11 -63.57 -0.45
CA ASN A 131 6.55 -63.83 -0.25
C ASN A 131 7.26 -62.47 -0.12
N TRP A 132 7.90 -62.21 1.03
CA TRP A 132 8.46 -60.90 1.40
C TRP A 132 9.96 -60.76 1.16
N GLU A 133 10.55 -61.53 0.26
CA GLU A 133 11.95 -61.38 -0.12
C GLU A 133 12.11 -61.37 -1.65
N ARG A 134 12.93 -60.40 -2.12
CA ARG A 134 13.45 -60.17 -3.49
C ARG A 134 12.68 -59.09 -4.29
N LEU A 135 13.29 -58.00 -4.75
CA LEU A 135 14.66 -57.50 -4.74
C LEU A 135 14.59 -55.97 -4.89
N ILE A 136 15.26 -55.26 -4.00
CA ILE A 136 15.77 -53.90 -4.30
C ILE A 136 16.88 -54.13 -5.34
N THR A 137 16.77 -53.56 -6.53
CA THR A 137 17.87 -53.51 -7.51
C THR A 137 17.74 -52.17 -8.23
N GLU A 138 18.29 -51.10 -7.63
CA GLU A 138 19.65 -50.59 -7.79
C GLU A 138 19.86 -49.72 -9.05
N ARG A 139 20.16 -48.44 -8.75
CA ARG A 139 21.02 -47.46 -9.45
C ARG A 139 20.91 -47.32 -10.97
N VAL A 140 20.34 -46.18 -11.35
CA VAL A 140 20.82 -45.40 -12.49
C VAL A 140 21.98 -44.51 -11.99
N ILE A 141 23.22 -44.86 -12.35
CA ILE A 141 24.29 -43.87 -12.54
C ILE A 141 24.99 -44.24 -13.85
N SER A 142 24.72 -43.45 -14.88
CA SER A 142 25.51 -43.40 -16.10
C SER A 142 26.81 -42.64 -15.85
N GLY A 143 27.94 -43.30 -16.08
CA GLY A 143 29.30 -42.74 -16.10
C GLY A 143 30.25 -43.77 -16.68
#